data_AF-A0A1Q3DVC8-F1
#
_entry.id   AF-A0A1Q3DVC8-F1
#
_cell.length_a   1.000
_cell.length_b   1.000
_cell.length_c   1.000
_cell.angle_alpha   90.00
_cell.angle_beta   90.00
_cell.angle_gamma   90.00
#
_symmetry.space_group_name_H-M   'P 1'
#
loop_
_entity.id
_entity.type
_entity.pdbx_description
1 polymer ?
#
loop_
_entity_poly.entity_id
_entity_poly.type
_entity_poly.pdbx_seq_one_letter_code
_entity_poly.pdbx_strand_id
1 'polypeptide(L)'
;MIKIWSMKKNEEAAGRKKPKTSAAQIRVQKDLTELDLPSTMKTHFPDPADLLNFTLTITPDEGMYKGGAFNFSFAINSNYPHDPPKVKCTQTIYHPNVDLEGNVCLNILREDWKPVLNLNAVMVGLQYLFLEPNTDDPLNKEAAQEMSKNRDQFLSHVRSSMRGTIRLPFCTYTHSSLPFISACND
;
A
#
# COMPACT_ATOMS: atom_id res chain seq x y z
N MET A 1 28.98 -6.93 -44.74
CA MET A 1 29.12 -5.46 -44.56
C MET A 1 27.81 -4.84 -44.07
N ILE A 2 27.49 -4.91 -42.77
CA ILE A 2 26.23 -4.33 -42.21
C ILE A 2 26.48 -3.46 -40.95
N LYS A 3 27.74 -3.26 -40.52
CA LYS A 3 28.04 -2.59 -39.23
C LYS A 3 28.36 -1.09 -39.28
N ILE A 4 28.35 -0.44 -40.45
CA ILE A 4 28.86 0.95 -40.58
C ILE A 4 27.74 2.00 -40.61
N TRP A 5 26.51 1.66 -41.01
CA TRP A 5 25.41 2.62 -41.08
C TRP A 5 24.67 2.88 -39.76
N SER A 6 24.92 2.08 -38.71
CA SER A 6 24.19 2.22 -37.44
C SER A 6 24.80 3.22 -36.46
N MET A 7 26.05 3.63 -36.66
CA MET A 7 26.76 4.49 -35.69
C MET A 7 26.64 5.98 -36.05
N LYS A 8 26.56 6.31 -37.34
CA LYS A 8 26.50 7.71 -37.80
C LYS A 8 25.13 8.39 -37.56
N LYS A 9 24.07 7.61 -37.30
CA LYS A 9 22.74 8.14 -36.97
C LYS A 9 22.53 8.38 -35.46
N ASN A 10 23.52 8.05 -34.62
CA ASN A 10 23.42 8.17 -33.17
C ASN A 10 24.03 9.46 -32.59
N GLU A 11 24.87 10.17 -33.34
CA GLU A 11 25.54 11.38 -32.81
C GLU A 11 24.71 12.66 -32.99
N GLU A 12 23.82 12.72 -33.98
CA GLU A 12 23.00 13.92 -34.26
C GLU A 12 21.64 13.95 -33.53
N ALA A 13 21.29 12.91 -32.77
CA ALA A 13 19.99 12.80 -32.08
C ALA A 13 20.08 12.97 -30.55
N ALA A 14 21.10 13.69 -30.07
CA ALA A 14 21.27 14.08 -28.66
C ALA A 14 20.37 15.26 -28.22
N GLY A 15 19.37 15.62 -29.02
CA GLY A 15 18.25 16.44 -28.57
C GLY A 15 17.30 15.58 -27.74
N ARG A 16 17.20 15.85 -26.43
CA ARG A 16 16.30 15.24 -25.42
C ARG A 16 15.15 14.42 -26.04
N LYS A 17 15.39 13.13 -26.31
CA LYS A 17 14.31 12.20 -26.64
C LYS A 17 13.48 12.04 -25.36
N LYS A 18 12.18 12.34 -25.43
CA LYS A 18 11.25 12.00 -24.34
C LYS A 18 11.49 10.53 -23.96
N PRO A 19 11.64 10.21 -22.66
CA PRO A 19 11.86 8.83 -22.25
C PRO A 19 10.73 7.97 -22.83
N LYS A 20 11.09 6.86 -23.47
CA LYS A 20 10.10 5.90 -23.96
C LYS A 20 9.33 5.37 -22.76
N THR A 21 8.01 5.56 -22.74
CA THR A 21 7.13 5.02 -21.70
C THR A 21 7.31 3.50 -21.62
N SER A 22 7.60 2.98 -20.42
CA SER A 22 7.79 1.54 -20.23
C SER A 22 6.47 0.78 -20.34
N ALA A 23 6.52 -0.52 -20.63
CA ALA A 23 5.32 -1.36 -20.65
C ALA A 23 4.58 -1.34 -19.31
N ALA A 24 5.32 -1.37 -18.20
CA ALA A 24 4.77 -1.20 -16.85
C ALA A 24 4.03 0.14 -16.69
N GLN A 25 4.62 1.25 -17.14
CA GLN A 25 3.99 2.57 -17.04
C GLN A 25 2.74 2.68 -17.93
N ILE A 26 2.74 2.09 -19.14
CA ILE A 26 1.54 2.01 -19.98
C ILE A 26 0.44 1.23 -19.28
N ARG A 27 0.79 0.09 -18.67
CA ARG A 27 -0.16 -0.75 -17.94
C ARG A 27 -0.71 -0.06 -16.69
N VAL A 28 0.15 0.57 -15.89
CA VAL A 28 -0.27 1.36 -14.71
C VAL A 28 -1.18 2.52 -15.11
N GLN A 29 -0.84 3.25 -16.17
CA GLN A 29 -1.69 4.32 -16.68
C GLN A 29 -3.09 3.81 -17.03
N LYS A 30 -3.19 2.64 -17.68
CA LYS A 30 -4.47 2.01 -17.97
C LYS A 30 -5.22 1.68 -16.68
N ASP A 31 -4.58 0.98 -15.75
CA ASP A 31 -5.20 0.57 -14.48
C ASP A 31 -5.69 1.78 -13.68
N LEU A 32 -4.92 2.87 -13.63
CA LEU A 32 -5.29 4.13 -12.97
C LEU A 32 -6.47 4.85 -13.65
N THR A 33 -6.58 4.76 -14.98
CA THR A 33 -7.68 5.38 -15.73
C THR A 33 -8.99 4.61 -15.53
N GLU A 34 -8.90 3.32 -15.26
CA GLU A 34 -10.03 2.42 -14.99
C GLU A 34 -10.35 2.29 -13.49
N LEU A 35 -9.66 3.04 -12.62
CA LEU A 35 -9.96 3.04 -11.18
C LEU A 35 -11.36 3.63 -10.92
N ASP A 36 -12.16 2.86 -10.19
CA ASP A 36 -13.44 3.29 -9.63
C ASP A 36 -13.36 3.13 -8.11
N LEU A 37 -12.92 4.19 -7.43
CA LEU A 37 -12.66 4.15 -6.00
C LEU A 37 -13.90 4.60 -5.21
N PRO A 38 -14.32 3.83 -4.18
CA PRO A 38 -15.36 4.28 -3.26
C PRO A 38 -14.87 5.50 -2.46
N SER A 39 -15.81 6.21 -1.81
CA SER A 39 -15.48 7.36 -0.95
C SER A 39 -14.58 7.03 0.23
N THR A 40 -14.45 5.75 0.58
CA THR A 40 -13.54 5.23 1.61
C THR A 40 -12.09 5.17 1.15
N MET A 41 -11.78 5.48 -0.12
CA MET A 41 -10.43 5.39 -0.67
C MET A 41 -9.99 6.70 -1.34
N LYS A 42 -8.71 7.02 -1.19
CA LYS A 42 -8.10 8.16 -1.88
C LYS A 42 -6.66 7.86 -2.25
N THR A 43 -6.29 8.08 -3.51
CA THR A 43 -4.90 8.02 -3.97
C THR A 43 -4.23 9.39 -3.90
N HIS A 44 -2.94 9.41 -3.60
CA HIS A 44 -2.09 10.58 -3.59
C HIS A 44 -0.77 10.30 -4.31
N PHE A 45 -0.45 11.09 -5.34
CA PHE A 45 0.77 11.02 -6.11
C PHE A 45 1.68 12.19 -5.73
N PRO A 46 2.76 11.97 -4.96
CA PRO A 46 3.67 13.06 -4.56
C PRO A 46 4.30 13.77 -5.75
N ASP A 47 4.64 13.02 -6.80
CA ASP A 47 5.08 13.54 -8.09
C ASP A 47 4.05 13.13 -9.16
N PRO A 48 3.32 14.07 -9.78
CA PRO A 48 2.38 13.77 -10.86
C PRO A 48 3.01 13.10 -12.09
N ALA A 49 4.33 13.20 -12.26
CA ALA A 49 5.05 12.52 -13.34
C ALA A 49 5.42 11.07 -12.99
N ASP A 50 5.42 10.71 -11.70
CA ASP A 50 5.70 9.36 -11.22
C ASP A 50 4.40 8.64 -10.83
N LEU A 51 3.88 7.87 -11.78
CA LEU A 51 2.68 7.05 -11.56
C LEU A 51 3.00 5.71 -10.89
N LEU A 52 4.29 5.35 -10.76
CA LEU A 52 4.71 4.04 -10.23
C LEU A 52 4.86 4.06 -8.71
N ASN A 53 4.94 5.25 -8.10
CA ASN A 53 5.02 5.43 -6.66
C ASN A 53 3.92 6.37 -6.15
N PHE A 54 3.01 5.85 -5.36
CA PHE A 54 1.90 6.63 -4.81
C PHE A 54 1.45 6.08 -3.46
N THR A 55 0.60 6.83 -2.78
CA THR A 55 -0.03 6.41 -1.52
C THR A 55 -1.51 6.20 -1.73
N LEU A 56 -2.05 5.12 -1.16
CA LEU A 56 -3.49 4.92 -0.99
C LEU A 56 -3.84 5.17 0.48
N THR A 57 -4.83 6.01 0.73
CA THR A 57 -5.48 6.15 2.04
C THR A 57 -6.80 5.40 2.01
N ILE A 58 -7.01 4.52 2.98
CA ILE A 58 -8.29 3.83 3.22
C ILE A 58 -8.89 4.34 4.53
N THR A 59 -10.13 4.80 4.48
CA THR A 59 -10.92 5.29 5.61
C THR A 59 -12.17 4.42 5.73
N PRO A 60 -12.13 3.30 6.47
CA PRO A 60 -13.28 2.43 6.65
C PRO A 60 -14.44 3.18 7.31
N ASP A 61 -15.63 3.02 6.76
CA ASP A 61 -16.89 3.60 7.24
C ASP A 61 -17.75 2.60 8.05
N GLU A 62 -17.31 1.34 8.11
CA GLU A 62 -17.90 0.25 8.87
C GLU A 62 -16.84 -0.69 9.48
N GLY A 63 -17.30 -1.72 10.19
CA GLY A 63 -16.43 -2.71 10.80
C GLY A 63 -15.62 -2.22 12.01
N MET A 64 -14.60 -3.00 12.38
CA MET A 64 -13.79 -2.79 13.58
C MET A 64 -12.89 -1.57 13.51
N TYR A 65 -12.52 -1.18 12.28
CA TYR A 65 -11.59 -0.12 11.97
C TYR A 65 -12.29 1.18 11.52
N LYS A 66 -13.62 1.24 11.69
CA LYS A 66 -14.43 2.41 11.37
C LYS A 66 -13.86 3.68 12.01
N GLY A 67 -13.73 4.72 11.19
CA GLY A 67 -13.25 6.04 11.63
C GLY A 67 -11.72 6.15 11.74
N GLY A 68 -10.97 5.08 11.43
CA GLY A 68 -9.53 5.15 11.21
C GLY A 68 -9.19 5.65 9.80
N ALA A 69 -7.92 6.01 9.60
CA ALA A 69 -7.35 6.34 8.29
C ALA A 69 -6.00 5.63 8.13
N PHE A 70 -5.91 4.78 7.12
CA PHE A 70 -4.80 3.84 6.93
C PHE A 70 -4.10 4.10 5.61
N ASN A 71 -2.80 4.41 5.68
CA ASN A 71 -1.99 4.77 4.53
C ASN A 71 -1.14 3.58 4.07
N PHE A 72 -1.16 3.34 2.77
CA PHE A 72 -0.40 2.30 2.10
C PHE A 72 0.45 2.90 0.99
N SER A 73 1.76 2.67 1.04
CA SER A 73 2.64 3.00 -0.08
C SER A 73 2.57 1.91 -1.13
N PHE A 74 2.45 2.33 -2.38
CA PHE A 74 2.55 1.49 -3.58
C PHE A 74 3.86 1.83 -4.27
N ALA A 75 4.64 0.81 -4.60
CA ALA A 75 5.84 0.92 -5.42
C ALA A 75 5.79 -0.16 -6.52
N ILE A 76 5.70 0.28 -7.77
CA ILE A 76 5.50 -0.59 -8.93
C ILE A 76 6.82 -0.68 -9.69
N ASN A 77 7.32 -1.91 -9.88
CA ASN A 77 8.57 -2.14 -10.60
C ASN A 77 8.37 -2.17 -12.13
N SER A 78 9.46 -2.24 -12.89
CA SER A 78 9.44 -2.27 -14.35
C SER A 78 8.87 -3.55 -14.97
N ASN A 79 8.67 -4.61 -14.18
CA ASN A 79 8.16 -5.90 -14.61
C ASN A 79 6.63 -6.02 -14.47
N TYR A 80 5.96 -5.01 -13.90
CA TYR A 80 4.50 -4.97 -13.83
C TYR A 80 3.89 -5.12 -15.24
N PRO A 81 2.86 -5.97 -15.44
CA PRO A 81 2.04 -6.68 -14.45
C PRO A 81 2.51 -8.12 -14.13
N HIS A 82 3.69 -8.55 -14.57
CA HIS A 82 4.20 -9.89 -14.26
C HIS A 82 4.50 -10.04 -12.77
N ASP A 83 5.09 -9.02 -12.17
CA ASP A 83 5.22 -8.91 -10.72
C ASP A 83 4.08 -8.06 -10.13
N PRO A 84 3.61 -8.35 -8.91
CA PRO A 84 2.66 -7.49 -8.20
C PRO A 84 3.29 -6.16 -7.79
N PRO A 85 2.49 -5.13 -7.47
CA PRO A 85 2.99 -3.93 -6.82
C PRO A 85 3.52 -4.28 -5.42
N LYS A 86 4.59 -3.61 -4.98
CA LYS A 86 5.03 -3.69 -3.58
C LYS A 86 4.16 -2.74 -2.75
N VAL A 87 3.43 -3.29 -1.78
CA VAL A 87 2.56 -2.52 -0.89
C VAL A 87 3.04 -2.61 0.55
N LYS A 88 3.12 -1.47 1.26
CA LYS A 88 3.38 -1.44 2.71
C LYS A 88 2.44 -0.48 3.41
N CYS A 89 1.93 -0.87 4.58
CA CYS A 89 1.29 0.06 5.50
C CYS A 89 2.36 1.01 6.07
N THR A 90 2.11 2.31 6.05
CA THR A 90 3.11 3.31 6.51
C THR A 90 2.96 3.67 7.99
N GLN A 91 1.94 3.11 8.65
CA GLN A 91 1.62 3.36 10.05
C GLN A 91 1.66 2.05 10.82
N THR A 92 2.05 2.10 12.10
CA THR A 92 1.89 0.96 13.00
C THR A 92 0.42 0.85 13.40
N ILE A 93 -0.19 -0.31 13.16
CA ILE A 93 -1.60 -0.58 13.48
C ILE A 93 -1.76 -1.93 14.15
N TYR A 94 -2.86 -2.12 14.88
CA TYR A 94 -3.19 -3.43 15.46
C TYR A 94 -4.10 -4.20 14.50
N HIS A 95 -3.50 -5.08 13.67
CA HIS A 95 -4.23 -5.81 12.63
C HIS A 95 -3.64 -7.22 12.41
N PRO A 96 -4.45 -8.30 12.30
CA PRO A 96 -3.95 -9.66 12.09
C PRO A 96 -3.02 -9.81 10.87
N ASN A 97 -3.36 -9.17 9.75
CA ASN A 97 -2.62 -9.29 8.48
C ASN A 97 -1.59 -8.17 8.22
N VAL A 98 -1.27 -7.32 9.20
CA VAL A 98 -0.24 -6.27 9.07
C VAL A 98 0.73 -6.36 10.24
N ASP A 99 2.03 -6.44 9.95
CA ASP A 99 3.06 -6.46 10.99
C ASP A 99 3.55 -5.06 11.38
N LEU A 100 4.47 -5.00 12.35
CA LEU A 100 5.02 -3.74 12.88
C LEU A 100 5.92 -3.00 11.90
N GLU A 101 6.42 -3.69 10.87
CA GLU A 101 7.23 -3.12 9.80
C GLU A 101 6.36 -2.64 8.62
N GLY A 102 5.04 -2.81 8.73
CA GLY A 102 4.07 -2.44 7.71
C GLY A 102 3.95 -3.43 6.57
N ASN A 103 4.51 -4.63 6.67
CA ASN A 103 4.29 -5.66 5.66
C ASN A 103 2.84 -6.14 5.75
N VAL A 104 2.22 -6.38 4.59
CA VAL A 104 0.82 -6.80 4.45
C VAL A 104 0.77 -8.25 3.97
N CYS A 105 -0.10 -9.06 4.58
CA CYS A 105 -0.46 -10.38 4.08
C CYS A 105 -1.77 -10.27 3.29
N LEU A 106 -1.63 -10.19 1.97
CA LEU A 106 -2.73 -10.26 1.01
C LEU A 106 -2.26 -11.24 -0.08
N ASN A 107 -2.98 -12.35 -0.26
CA ASN A 107 -2.63 -13.44 -1.17
C ASN A 107 -2.33 -12.99 -2.61
N ILE A 108 -3.14 -12.04 -3.13
CA ILE A 108 -2.94 -11.49 -4.48
C ILE A 108 -1.70 -10.60 -4.61
N LEU A 109 -1.01 -10.27 -3.52
CA LEU A 109 0.33 -9.64 -3.57
C LEU A 109 1.47 -10.67 -3.55
N ARG A 110 1.14 -11.96 -3.56
CA ARG A 110 2.07 -13.09 -3.40
C ARG A 110 1.71 -14.23 -4.36
N GLU A 111 1.32 -15.39 -3.84
CA GLU A 111 1.08 -16.63 -4.58
C GLU A 111 -0.08 -16.54 -5.60
N ASP A 112 -1.10 -15.74 -5.27
CA ASP A 112 -2.30 -15.62 -6.09
C ASP A 112 -2.24 -14.46 -7.08
N TRP A 113 -1.09 -13.75 -7.14
CA TRP A 113 -0.91 -12.74 -8.18
C TRP A 113 -0.94 -13.38 -9.57
N LYS A 114 -1.68 -12.73 -10.47
CA LYS A 114 -1.72 -13.05 -11.91
C LYS A 114 -1.71 -11.74 -12.69
N PRO A 115 -1.04 -11.68 -13.86
CA PRO A 115 -0.98 -10.45 -14.68
C PRO A 115 -2.33 -9.90 -15.14
N VAL A 116 -3.41 -10.69 -15.03
CA VAL A 116 -4.79 -10.27 -15.31
C VAL A 116 -5.37 -9.39 -14.19
N LEU A 117 -4.85 -9.49 -12.96
CA LEU A 117 -5.22 -8.61 -11.86
C LEU A 117 -4.67 -7.20 -12.09
N ASN A 118 -5.35 -6.20 -11.54
CA ASN A 118 -5.05 -4.78 -11.71
C ASN A 118 -4.92 -4.08 -10.34
N LEU A 119 -4.58 -2.79 -10.36
CA LEU A 119 -4.47 -2.00 -9.14
C LEU A 119 -5.79 -1.94 -8.35
N ASN A 120 -6.94 -1.89 -9.03
CA ASN A 120 -8.25 -1.91 -8.37
C ASN A 120 -8.45 -3.16 -7.50
N ALA A 121 -8.10 -4.34 -8.03
CA ALA A 121 -8.20 -5.60 -7.28
C ALA A 121 -7.34 -5.57 -6.00
N VAL A 122 -6.15 -5.00 -6.08
CA VAL A 122 -5.27 -4.82 -4.90
C VAL A 122 -5.89 -3.86 -3.89
N MET A 123 -6.38 -2.69 -4.34
CA MET A 123 -6.98 -1.69 -3.46
C MET A 123 -8.24 -2.22 -2.74
N VAL A 124 -9.13 -2.90 -3.47
CA VAL A 124 -10.31 -3.56 -2.91
C VAL A 124 -9.89 -4.67 -1.93
N GLY A 125 -8.89 -5.47 -2.27
CA GLY A 125 -8.35 -6.50 -1.36
C GLY A 125 -7.82 -5.91 -0.05
N LEU A 126 -7.13 -4.76 -0.12
CA LEU A 126 -6.68 -4.05 1.08
C LEU A 126 -7.84 -3.55 1.94
N GLN A 127 -8.90 -2.99 1.34
CA GLN A 127 -10.09 -2.58 2.12
C GLN A 127 -10.78 -3.79 2.76
N TYR A 128 -10.88 -4.90 2.03
CA TYR A 128 -11.51 -6.11 2.55
C TYR A 128 -10.82 -6.64 3.81
N LEU A 129 -9.49 -6.51 3.93
CA LEU A 129 -8.78 -6.87 5.15
C LEU A 129 -9.30 -6.11 6.40
N PHE A 130 -9.76 -4.87 6.25
CA PHE A 130 -10.34 -4.10 7.37
C PHE A 130 -11.78 -4.49 7.71
N LEU A 131 -12.49 -5.11 6.77
CA LEU A 131 -13.84 -5.61 6.99
C LEU A 131 -13.78 -7.00 7.63
N GLU A 132 -13.02 -7.90 7.02
CA GLU A 132 -12.88 -9.30 7.40
C GLU A 132 -11.40 -9.69 7.47
N PRO A 133 -10.71 -9.39 8.59
CA PRO A 133 -9.33 -9.82 8.79
C PRO A 133 -9.19 -11.35 8.71
N ASN A 134 -8.19 -11.81 7.96
CA ASN A 134 -7.91 -13.24 7.85
C ASN A 134 -7.08 -13.72 9.06
N THR A 135 -7.58 -14.72 9.78
CA THR A 135 -6.92 -15.28 10.97
C THR A 135 -6.20 -16.62 10.72
N ASP A 136 -6.27 -17.17 9.51
CA ASP A 136 -5.68 -18.48 9.17
C ASP A 136 -4.15 -18.41 9.01
N ASP A 137 -3.65 -17.34 8.38
CA ASP A 137 -2.20 -17.06 8.24
C ASP A 137 -1.85 -15.60 8.60
N PRO A 138 -1.94 -15.23 9.90
CA PRO A 138 -1.75 -13.86 10.35
C PRO A 138 -0.27 -13.52 10.53
N LEU A 139 0.12 -12.31 10.12
CA LEU A 139 1.45 -11.76 10.45
C LEU A 139 1.53 -11.37 11.92
N ASN A 140 0.42 -10.88 12.48
CA ASN A 140 0.29 -10.56 13.89
C ASN A 140 -0.57 -11.64 14.59
N LYS A 141 0.13 -12.67 15.09
CA LYS A 141 -0.50 -13.81 15.77
C LYS A 141 -1.27 -13.41 17.03
N GLU A 142 -0.80 -12.39 17.75
CA GLU A 142 -1.45 -11.89 18.96
C GLU A 142 -2.79 -11.24 18.62
N ALA A 143 -2.81 -10.36 17.61
CA ALA A 143 -4.03 -9.74 17.11
C ALA A 143 -5.05 -10.78 16.64
N ALA A 144 -4.61 -11.81 15.90
CA ALA A 144 -5.49 -12.89 15.47
C ALA A 144 -6.07 -13.71 16.64
N GLN A 145 -5.21 -14.08 17.61
CA GLN A 145 -5.64 -14.83 18.80
C GLN A 145 -6.61 -14.02 19.66
N GLU A 146 -6.34 -12.73 19.86
CA GLU A 146 -7.19 -11.85 20.65
C GLU A 146 -8.53 -11.58 19.96
N MET A 147 -8.54 -11.39 18.64
CA MET A 147 -9.78 -11.28 17.86
C MET A 147 -10.70 -12.49 18.06
N SER A 148 -10.12 -13.70 18.14
CA SER A 148 -10.85 -14.95 18.34
C SER A 148 -11.28 -15.17 19.80
N LYS A 149 -10.39 -14.90 20.77
CA LYS A 149 -10.59 -15.28 22.18
C LYS A 149 -11.16 -14.16 23.06
N ASN A 150 -10.88 -12.90 22.74
CA ASN A 150 -11.27 -11.74 23.53
C ASN A 150 -11.54 -10.54 22.61
N ARG A 151 -12.71 -10.57 21.97
CA ARG A 151 -13.14 -9.58 20.99
C ARG A 151 -13.14 -8.15 21.52
N ASP A 152 -13.50 -7.94 22.78
CA ASP A 152 -13.56 -6.61 23.40
C ASP A 152 -12.16 -6.03 23.63
N GLN A 153 -11.21 -6.86 24.07
CA GLN A 153 -9.81 -6.45 24.19
C GLN A 153 -9.23 -6.08 22.83
N PHE A 154 -9.51 -6.91 21.81
CA PHE A 154 -9.10 -6.62 20.44
C PHE A 154 -9.61 -5.25 19.96
N LEU A 155 -10.90 -4.96 20.17
CA LEU A 155 -11.47 -3.65 19.83
C LEU A 155 -10.83 -2.50 20.60
N SER A 156 -10.51 -2.71 21.87
CA SER A 156 -9.81 -1.72 22.70
C SER A 156 -8.42 -1.41 22.13
N HIS A 157 -7.66 -2.43 21.74
CA HIS A 157 -6.35 -2.27 21.11
C HIS A 157 -6.44 -1.63 19.72
N VAL A 158 -7.42 -2.02 18.88
CA VAL A 158 -7.67 -1.37 17.59
C VAL A 158 -7.92 0.13 17.78
N ARG A 159 -8.86 0.52 18.66
CA ARG A 159 -9.16 1.94 18.95
C ARG A 159 -7.98 2.71 19.52
N SER A 160 -7.18 2.07 20.36
CA SER A 160 -5.94 2.66 20.89
C SER A 160 -4.90 2.83 19.80
N SER A 161 -4.83 1.89 18.85
CA SER A 161 -3.92 1.97 17.72
C SER A 161 -4.24 3.11 16.76
N MET A 162 -5.52 3.31 16.46
CA MET A 162 -5.99 4.39 15.58
C MET A 162 -5.75 5.79 16.16
N ARG A 163 -5.65 5.92 17.49
CA ARG A 163 -5.35 7.18 18.18
C ARG A 163 -3.86 7.48 18.30
N GLY A 164 -2.99 6.62 17.77
CA GLY A 164 -1.54 6.73 17.93
C GLY A 164 -1.05 6.46 19.35
N THR A 165 -1.90 5.91 20.24
CA THR A 165 -1.57 5.60 21.63
C THR A 165 -1.05 4.17 21.79
N ILE A 166 -0.44 3.59 20.76
CA ILE A 166 0.03 2.20 20.79
C ILE A 166 1.10 2.05 21.87
N ARG A 167 0.72 1.44 22.99
CA ARG A 167 1.61 0.63 23.82
C ARG A 167 1.23 -0.82 23.56
N LEU A 168 1.81 -1.45 22.53
CA LEU A 168 1.72 -2.91 22.43
C LEU A 168 2.34 -3.49 23.70
N PRO A 169 1.77 -4.57 24.26
CA PRO A 169 2.19 -5.12 25.55
C PRO A 169 3.69 -5.50 25.63
N PHE A 170 4.40 -5.55 24.50
CA PHE A 170 5.84 -5.80 24.43
C PHE A 170 6.68 -4.76 23.68
N CYS A 171 6.14 -3.58 23.35
CA CYS A 171 6.98 -2.51 22.80
C CYS A 171 7.73 -1.80 23.95
N THR A 172 8.82 -2.41 24.44
CA THR A 172 9.81 -1.74 25.30
C THR A 172 10.81 -0.91 24.48
N TYR A 173 10.37 -0.32 23.36
CA TYR A 173 11.19 0.69 22.68
C TYR A 173 10.94 2.05 23.32
N THR A 174 11.94 2.46 24.08
CA THR A 174 12.07 3.81 24.63
C THR A 174 11.78 4.84 23.56
N HIS A 175 10.89 5.76 23.90
CA HIS A 175 10.68 7.04 23.25
C HIS A 175 12.02 7.66 22.82
N SER A 176 12.29 7.73 21.52
CA SER A 176 13.20 8.73 20.97
C SER A 176 12.45 9.56 19.93
N SER A 177 11.86 10.65 20.45
CA SER A 177 11.66 11.92 19.78
C SER A 177 11.28 11.93 18.29
N LEU A 178 9.99 12.08 17.99
CA LEU A 178 9.54 13.04 16.96
C LEU A 178 8.21 13.68 17.39
N PRO A 179 8.00 14.97 17.13
CA PRO A 179 6.92 15.75 17.72
C PRO A 179 5.60 15.51 16.98
N PHE A 180 4.53 15.41 17.77
CA PHE A 180 3.17 15.70 17.34
C PHE A 180 3.14 17.05 16.61
N ILE A 181 2.89 17.06 15.30
CA ILE A 181 2.33 18.25 14.65
C ILE A 181 0.82 18.10 14.72
N SER A 182 0.27 18.70 15.77
CA SER A 182 -1.09 19.20 15.79
C SER A 182 -1.21 20.29 14.72
N ALA A 183 -2.07 20.08 13.72
CA ALA A 183 -2.58 21.13 12.87
C ALA A 183 -4.09 20.94 12.72
N CYS A 184 -4.82 21.18 13.81
CA CYS A 184 -6.11 21.86 13.71
C CYS A 184 -5.78 23.35 13.68
N ASN A 185 -6.19 24.07 12.64
CA ASN A 185 -6.34 25.51 12.70
C ASN A 185 -7.55 25.90 11.86
N ASP A 186 -8.42 26.69 12.50
CA ASP A 186 -9.25 27.71 11.88
C ASP A 186 -8.39 28.73 11.10
#